data_AF-A0A964PYC2-F1
#
_entry.id   AF-A0A964PYC2-F1
#
_cell.length_a   1.000
_cell.length_b   1.000
_cell.length_c   1.000
_cell.angle_alpha   90.00
_cell.angle_beta   90.00
_cell.angle_gamma   90.00
#
_symmetry.space_group_name_H-M   'P 1'
#
loop_
_entity.id
_entity.type
_entity.pdbx_description
1 polymer ?
#
loop_
_entity_poly.entity_id
_entity_poly.type
_entity_poly.pdbx_seq_one_letter_code
_entity_poly.pdbx_strand_id
1 'polypeptide(L)'
;LGFAHLVYPGATHTRFDHALGVYHLAGTALRILRERDESPPDAWDGWELIPYAGLLHDIGHYAFSHALEELESDRFPGHHESIALRFFESPELRGALASLGERASERIYALIRGESEAPLRGLVSGSLDLDKMEYLRRDARFCGVPYGEVDVDRLLLGLVLLPDPQTGKIEIGVQEKAVSALESLLFAKYQMFRNVYWHHAVRAATALYRRIVDEAVRVGLISSDELVGPTDEELLYRIQERAREAKDPHIHRIGERWVADLRNRRLPKRACEVTAAELEEGELPSWIPHDSPARRAAEDSMAEELGLRPGEVMIDYPTKVRMLDLDLLVLRRSGAVERLGEGGLRGLIDLPKLAAELYRTTRVLRIFTLEKREIDPAAAISFIRRHGT
;
A
#
# COMPACT_ATOMS: atom_id res chain seq x y z
N LEU A 1 -3.58 -3.96 8.06
CA LEU A 1 -3.13 -2.58 8.40
C LEU A 1 -1.86 -2.46 9.28
N GLY A 2 -1.02 -3.50 9.41
CA GLY A 2 0.21 -3.44 10.20
C GLY A 2 -0.02 -2.91 11.64
N PHE A 3 0.74 -1.89 12.03
CA PHE A 3 0.67 -1.30 13.38
C PHE A 3 -0.50 -0.32 13.61
N ALA A 4 -1.47 -0.23 12.70
CA ALA A 4 -2.63 0.63 12.90
C ALA A 4 -3.41 0.31 14.17
N HIS A 5 -3.40 -0.96 14.62
CA HIS A 5 -4.04 -1.40 15.86
C HIS A 5 -3.52 -0.68 17.12
N LEU A 6 -2.30 -0.12 17.08
CA LEU A 6 -1.75 0.70 18.16
C LEU A 6 -2.44 2.08 18.27
N VAL A 7 -3.13 2.54 17.24
CA VAL A 7 -3.89 3.80 17.24
C VAL A 7 -5.39 3.53 17.21
N TYR A 8 -5.81 2.54 16.42
CA TYR A 8 -7.17 2.11 16.20
C TYR A 8 -7.33 0.66 16.70
N PRO A 9 -7.67 0.43 17.98
CA PRO A 9 -7.66 -0.92 18.56
C PRO A 9 -8.53 -1.96 17.83
N GLY A 10 -9.55 -1.50 17.08
CA GLY A 10 -10.38 -2.37 16.25
C GLY A 10 -9.73 -2.82 14.93
N ALA A 11 -8.58 -2.28 14.53
CA ALA A 11 -7.87 -2.62 13.29
C ALA A 11 -7.15 -3.99 13.36
N THR A 12 -7.90 -5.05 13.66
CA THR A 12 -7.41 -6.42 13.89
C THR A 12 -7.73 -7.40 12.76
N HIS A 13 -8.36 -6.93 11.68
CA HIS A 13 -8.64 -7.78 10.52
C HIS A 13 -7.33 -8.24 9.85
N THR A 14 -7.41 -9.37 9.16
CA THR A 14 -6.26 -10.02 8.50
C THR A 14 -6.33 -9.86 6.99
N ARG A 15 -5.20 -10.11 6.29
CA ARG A 15 -5.20 -10.22 4.82
C ARG A 15 -6.08 -11.36 4.32
N PHE A 16 -6.26 -12.41 5.12
CA PHE A 16 -7.19 -13.50 4.78
C PHE A 16 -8.64 -13.01 4.72
N ASP A 17 -9.08 -12.20 5.69
CA ASP A 17 -10.42 -11.61 5.68
C ASP A 17 -10.64 -10.69 4.47
N HIS A 18 -9.59 -9.94 4.10
CA HIS A 18 -9.56 -9.07 2.93
C HIS A 18 -9.67 -9.87 1.63
N ALA A 19 -8.82 -10.90 1.44
CA ALA A 19 -8.82 -11.75 0.26
C ALA A 19 -10.19 -12.42 0.01
N LEU A 20 -10.86 -12.89 1.07
CA LEU A 20 -12.23 -13.41 0.98
C LEU A 20 -13.24 -12.32 0.59
N GLY A 21 -13.06 -11.10 1.11
CA GLY A 21 -13.86 -9.95 0.74
C GLY A 21 -13.73 -9.60 -0.75
N VAL A 22 -12.51 -9.59 -1.29
CA VAL A 22 -12.24 -9.29 -2.70
C VAL A 22 -12.81 -10.38 -3.59
N TYR A 23 -12.65 -11.65 -3.21
CA TYR A 23 -13.29 -12.79 -3.90
C TYR A 23 -14.82 -12.63 -3.98
N HIS A 24 -15.45 -12.29 -2.85
CA HIS A 24 -16.90 -12.07 -2.79
C HIS A 24 -17.34 -10.89 -3.67
N LEU A 25 -16.58 -9.79 -3.62
CA LEU A 25 -16.86 -8.60 -4.39
C LEU A 25 -16.72 -8.85 -5.89
N ALA A 26 -15.72 -9.65 -6.30
CA ALA A 26 -15.53 -10.10 -7.66
C ALA A 26 -16.70 -10.92 -8.18
N GLY A 27 -17.16 -11.92 -7.43
CA GLY A 27 -18.34 -12.70 -7.80
C GLY A 27 -19.60 -11.83 -7.92
N THR A 28 -19.76 -10.84 -7.03
CA THR A 28 -20.89 -9.91 -7.06
C THR A 28 -20.84 -8.99 -8.27
N ALA A 29 -19.67 -8.41 -8.57
CA ALA A 29 -19.46 -7.54 -9.72
C ALA A 29 -19.78 -8.27 -11.03
N LEU A 30 -19.25 -9.49 -11.20
CA LEU A 30 -19.47 -10.30 -12.41
C LEU A 30 -20.95 -10.63 -12.61
N ARG A 31 -21.67 -11.00 -11.53
CA ARG A 31 -23.11 -11.27 -11.61
C ARG A 31 -23.90 -10.02 -12.05
N ILE A 32 -23.65 -8.87 -11.41
CA ILE A 32 -24.34 -7.61 -11.73
C ILE A 32 -24.06 -7.19 -13.17
N LEU A 33 -22.80 -7.31 -13.60
CA LEU A 33 -22.39 -6.99 -14.97
C LEU A 33 -23.07 -7.93 -15.97
N ARG A 34 -23.09 -9.24 -15.70
CA ARG A 34 -23.67 -10.26 -16.60
C ARG A 34 -25.16 -10.08 -16.83
N GLU A 35 -25.90 -9.62 -15.82
CA GLU A 35 -27.35 -9.37 -15.92
C GLU A 35 -27.70 -8.20 -16.87
N ARG A 36 -26.74 -7.33 -17.19
CA ARG A 36 -26.95 -6.07 -17.91
C ARG A 36 -26.13 -5.95 -19.18
N ASP A 37 -25.17 -6.85 -19.37
CA ASP A 37 -24.21 -6.79 -20.44
C ASP A 37 -24.76 -7.49 -21.69
N GLU A 38 -24.75 -6.76 -22.80
CA GLU A 38 -25.12 -7.25 -24.13
C GLU A 38 -23.87 -7.43 -25.02
N SER A 39 -22.67 -7.37 -24.43
CA SER A 39 -21.41 -7.47 -25.16
C SER A 39 -21.21 -8.89 -25.73
N PRO A 40 -20.39 -9.04 -26.78
CA PRO A 40 -20.19 -10.35 -27.37
C PRO A 40 -19.43 -11.28 -26.42
N PRO A 41 -19.50 -12.62 -26.61
CA PRO A 41 -18.93 -13.58 -25.65
C PRO A 41 -17.43 -13.44 -25.39
N ASP A 42 -16.66 -12.92 -26.34
CA ASP A 42 -15.23 -12.63 -26.23
C ASP A 42 -14.92 -11.51 -25.21
N ALA A 43 -15.87 -10.60 -24.99
CA ALA A 43 -15.79 -9.57 -23.94
C ALA A 43 -15.72 -10.16 -22.53
N TRP A 44 -16.05 -11.44 -22.37
CA TRP A 44 -16.02 -12.18 -21.11
C TRP A 44 -14.82 -13.13 -20.99
N ASP A 45 -13.84 -13.11 -21.89
CA ASP A 45 -12.67 -13.99 -21.74
C ASP A 45 -11.99 -13.81 -20.36
N GLY A 46 -11.70 -14.94 -19.72
CA GLY A 46 -11.03 -14.98 -18.42
C GLY A 46 -11.90 -14.62 -17.21
N TRP A 47 -13.22 -14.41 -17.38
CA TRP A 47 -14.11 -14.01 -16.28
C TRP A 47 -14.07 -14.97 -15.08
N GLU A 48 -13.95 -16.28 -15.32
CA GLU A 48 -13.90 -17.33 -14.29
C GLU A 48 -12.68 -17.19 -13.38
N LEU A 49 -11.61 -16.56 -13.87
CA LEU A 49 -10.35 -16.37 -13.14
C LEU A 49 -10.37 -15.15 -12.23
N ILE A 50 -11.27 -14.18 -12.48
CA ILE A 50 -11.31 -12.90 -11.75
C ILE A 50 -11.52 -13.09 -10.24
N PRO A 51 -12.44 -13.93 -9.74
CA PRO A 51 -12.58 -14.16 -8.30
C PRO A 51 -11.30 -14.75 -7.69
N TYR A 52 -10.66 -15.70 -8.37
CA TYR A 52 -9.43 -16.33 -7.89
C TYR A 52 -8.24 -15.38 -7.92
N ALA A 53 -8.16 -14.50 -8.91
CA ALA A 53 -7.21 -13.41 -8.91
C ALA A 53 -7.43 -12.49 -7.70
N GLY A 54 -8.69 -12.14 -7.39
CA GLY A 54 -9.03 -11.42 -6.17
C GLY A 54 -8.65 -12.16 -4.88
N LEU A 55 -8.82 -13.48 -4.82
CA LEU A 55 -8.44 -14.30 -3.66
C LEU A 55 -6.91 -14.39 -3.47
N LEU A 56 -6.16 -14.39 -4.56
CA LEU A 56 -4.72 -14.67 -4.56
C LEU A 56 -3.85 -13.43 -4.74
N HIS A 57 -4.43 -12.25 -5.02
CA HIS A 57 -3.65 -11.04 -5.31
C HIS A 57 -2.65 -10.69 -4.20
N ASP A 58 -3.02 -11.00 -2.95
CA ASP A 58 -2.26 -10.65 -1.76
C ASP A 58 -1.38 -11.81 -1.23
N ILE A 59 -1.29 -12.95 -1.92
CA ILE A 59 -0.63 -14.18 -1.43
C ILE A 59 0.89 -14.00 -1.22
N GLY A 60 1.51 -13.06 -1.91
CA GLY A 60 2.93 -12.75 -1.79
C GLY A 60 3.30 -11.89 -0.58
N HIS A 61 2.32 -11.37 0.16
CA HIS A 61 2.59 -10.50 1.31
C HIS A 61 3.06 -11.29 2.54
N TYR A 62 4.25 -10.95 3.01
CA TYR A 62 4.84 -11.48 4.25
C TYR A 62 4.69 -10.47 5.42
N ALA A 63 5.17 -10.85 6.60
CA ALA A 63 5.03 -10.08 7.83
C ALA A 63 5.40 -8.60 7.65
N PHE A 64 4.40 -7.72 7.83
CA PHE A 64 4.51 -6.27 7.60
C PHE A 64 5.18 -5.87 6.27
N SER A 65 5.00 -6.61 5.18
CA SER A 65 5.76 -6.38 3.94
C SER A 65 5.65 -4.94 3.41
N HIS A 66 4.49 -4.26 3.52
CA HIS A 66 4.36 -2.86 3.10
C HIS A 66 5.28 -1.91 3.88
N ALA A 67 5.56 -2.20 5.15
CA ALA A 67 6.54 -1.43 5.92
C ALA A 67 7.96 -1.66 5.40
N LEU A 68 8.24 -2.88 4.91
CA LEU A 68 9.55 -3.29 4.42
C LEU A 68 9.78 -2.96 2.95
N GLU A 69 8.73 -2.80 2.15
CA GLU A 69 8.78 -2.32 0.75
C GLU A 69 9.37 -0.90 0.63
N GLU A 70 9.28 -0.10 1.69
CA GLU A 70 9.94 1.22 1.77
C GLU A 70 11.46 1.10 2.01
N LEU A 71 11.98 -0.09 2.35
CA LEU A 71 13.40 -0.35 2.53
C LEU A 71 14.06 -0.68 1.18
N GLU A 72 14.94 0.20 0.69
CA GLU A 72 15.76 -0.11 -0.48
C GLU A 72 16.97 -0.92 -0.05
N SER A 73 16.94 -2.25 -0.25
CA SER A 73 18.21 -2.98 -0.39
C SER A 73 18.06 -4.32 -1.08
N ASP A 74 19.14 -4.73 -1.77
CA ASP A 74 19.40 -6.10 -2.23
C ASP A 74 19.39 -7.14 -1.10
N ARG A 75 19.24 -6.71 0.17
CA ARG A 75 19.21 -7.54 1.38
C ARG A 75 17.80 -7.90 1.82
N PHE A 76 16.75 -7.43 1.14
CA PHE A 76 15.38 -7.86 1.40
C PHE A 76 14.90 -8.78 0.29
N PRO A 77 14.02 -9.75 0.60
CA PRO A 77 13.33 -10.49 -0.44
C PRO A 77 12.63 -9.46 -1.33
N GLY A 78 12.71 -9.65 -2.65
CA GLY A 78 12.20 -8.68 -3.62
C GLY A 78 10.72 -8.33 -3.40
N HIS A 79 10.19 -7.39 -4.19
CA HIS A 79 8.78 -7.00 -4.12
C HIS A 79 7.85 -8.20 -3.97
N HIS A 80 6.75 -8.06 -3.21
CA HIS A 80 5.78 -9.13 -2.91
C HIS A 80 5.34 -9.90 -4.16
N GLU A 81 5.37 -9.29 -5.34
CA GLU A 81 5.19 -9.96 -6.64
C GLU A 81 6.16 -11.14 -6.88
N SER A 82 7.45 -10.97 -6.58
CA SER A 82 8.46 -12.03 -6.71
C SER A 82 8.23 -13.20 -5.75
N ILE A 83 7.66 -12.92 -4.58
CA ILE A 83 7.26 -13.93 -3.60
C ILE A 83 5.96 -14.61 -4.06
N ALA A 84 5.00 -13.84 -4.57
CA ALA A 84 3.77 -14.37 -5.14
C ALA A 84 4.09 -15.38 -6.26
N LEU A 85 5.07 -15.09 -7.12
CA LEU A 85 5.53 -16.04 -8.15
C LEU A 85 5.90 -17.41 -7.57
N ARG A 86 6.60 -17.47 -6.44
CA ARG A 86 6.96 -18.75 -5.78
C ARG A 86 5.71 -19.57 -5.43
N PHE A 87 4.63 -18.91 -5.00
CA PHE A 87 3.35 -19.57 -4.75
C PHE A 87 2.68 -20.02 -6.05
N PHE A 88 2.66 -19.19 -7.10
CA PHE A 88 2.09 -19.53 -8.42
C PHE A 88 2.87 -20.65 -9.14
N GLU A 89 4.15 -20.83 -8.80
CA GLU A 89 4.97 -21.94 -9.29
C GLU A 89 4.85 -23.22 -8.46
N SER A 90 4.27 -23.16 -7.26
CA SER A 90 4.13 -24.32 -6.39
C SER A 90 3.21 -25.41 -6.98
N PRO A 91 3.58 -26.71 -6.87
CA PRO A 91 2.72 -27.81 -7.29
C PRO A 91 1.35 -27.81 -6.60
N GLU A 92 1.30 -27.39 -5.34
CA GLU A 92 0.09 -27.34 -4.52
C GLU A 92 -0.91 -26.34 -5.09
N LEU A 93 -0.49 -25.10 -5.39
CA LEU A 93 -1.38 -24.09 -5.94
C LEU A 93 -1.79 -24.43 -7.38
N ARG A 94 -0.85 -24.91 -8.21
CA ARG A 94 -1.17 -25.37 -9.58
C ARG A 94 -2.19 -26.51 -9.56
N GLY A 95 -2.03 -27.47 -8.64
CA GLY A 95 -2.98 -28.55 -8.45
C GLY A 95 -4.36 -28.07 -8.02
N ALA A 96 -4.42 -27.09 -7.10
CA ALA A 96 -5.67 -26.49 -6.64
C ALA A 96 -6.41 -25.71 -7.74
N LEU A 97 -5.68 -25.10 -8.67
CA LEU A 97 -6.23 -24.32 -9.79
C LEU A 97 -6.51 -25.15 -11.05
N ALA A 98 -6.14 -26.43 -11.08
CA ALA A 98 -6.18 -27.26 -12.28
C ALA A 98 -7.58 -27.37 -12.92
N SER A 99 -8.65 -27.34 -12.11
CA SER A 99 -10.04 -27.38 -12.62
C SER A 99 -10.46 -26.12 -13.39
N LEU A 100 -9.70 -25.03 -13.29
CA LEU A 100 -9.93 -23.77 -14.02
C LEU A 100 -9.17 -23.73 -15.36
N GLY A 101 -8.45 -24.80 -15.70
CA GLY A 101 -7.67 -24.95 -16.92
C GLY A 101 -6.17 -25.04 -16.69
N GLU A 102 -5.46 -25.66 -17.64
CA GLU A 102 -4.02 -25.98 -17.53
C GLU A 102 -3.12 -24.76 -17.29
N ARG A 103 -3.55 -23.57 -17.77
CA ARG A 103 -2.80 -22.30 -17.64
C ARG A 103 -3.43 -21.32 -16.65
N ALA A 104 -4.30 -21.80 -15.75
CA ALA A 104 -5.03 -20.94 -14.83
C ALA A 104 -4.08 -20.18 -13.89
N SER A 105 -3.06 -20.85 -13.35
CA SER A 105 -2.05 -20.25 -12.48
C SER A 105 -1.36 -19.07 -13.16
N GLU A 106 -0.85 -19.28 -14.38
CA GLU A 106 -0.16 -18.26 -15.16
C GLU A 106 -1.07 -17.10 -15.55
N ARG A 107 -2.32 -17.37 -15.94
CA ARG A 107 -3.29 -16.34 -16.31
C ARG A 107 -3.73 -15.50 -15.11
N ILE A 108 -3.93 -16.12 -13.94
CA ILE A 108 -4.26 -15.42 -12.70
C ILE A 108 -3.10 -14.52 -12.28
N TYR A 109 -1.88 -15.03 -12.31
CA TYR A 109 -0.70 -14.23 -11.99
C TYR A 109 -0.55 -13.03 -12.94
N ALA A 110 -0.77 -13.22 -14.24
CA ALA A 110 -0.78 -12.12 -15.22
C ALA A 110 -1.89 -11.08 -14.95
N LEU A 111 -3.06 -11.49 -14.47
CA LEU A 111 -4.13 -10.57 -14.05
C LEU A 111 -3.68 -9.70 -12.87
N ILE A 112 -3.05 -10.30 -11.86
CA ILE A 112 -2.57 -9.61 -10.65
C ILE A 112 -1.48 -8.59 -10.99
N ARG A 113 -0.55 -8.94 -11.90
CA ARG A 113 0.50 -8.02 -12.37
C ARG A 113 0.02 -6.94 -13.34
N GLY A 114 -1.26 -6.97 -13.74
CA GLY A 114 -1.79 -6.05 -14.75
C GLY A 114 -1.23 -6.28 -16.17
N GLU A 115 -0.66 -7.46 -16.45
CA GLU A 115 -0.08 -7.86 -17.73
C GLU A 115 -1.06 -8.67 -18.60
N SER A 116 -2.23 -9.01 -18.04
CA SER A 116 -3.30 -9.68 -18.76
C SER A 116 -3.96 -8.72 -19.75
N GLU A 117 -4.35 -9.23 -20.91
CA GLU A 117 -5.14 -8.49 -21.91
C GLU A 117 -6.66 -8.72 -21.75
N ALA A 118 -7.08 -9.49 -20.75
CA ALA A 118 -8.49 -9.80 -20.54
C ALA A 118 -9.33 -8.53 -20.34
N PRO A 119 -10.54 -8.43 -20.93
CA PRO A 119 -11.38 -7.23 -20.82
C PRO A 119 -11.73 -6.84 -19.38
N LEU A 120 -11.86 -7.84 -18.51
CA LEU A 120 -12.23 -7.69 -17.09
C LEU A 120 -11.02 -7.44 -16.17
N ARG A 121 -9.80 -7.32 -16.70
CA ARG A 121 -8.57 -7.15 -15.89
C ARG A 121 -8.64 -5.97 -14.91
N GLY A 122 -9.34 -4.90 -15.28
CA GLY A 122 -9.46 -3.69 -14.46
C GLY A 122 -10.21 -3.90 -13.14
N LEU A 123 -10.91 -5.03 -12.98
CA LEU A 123 -11.50 -5.44 -11.70
C LEU A 123 -10.45 -5.97 -10.71
N VAL A 124 -9.30 -6.44 -11.20
CA VAL A 124 -8.19 -6.97 -10.40
C VAL A 124 -7.08 -5.95 -10.26
N SER A 125 -6.66 -5.35 -11.39
CA SER A 125 -5.58 -4.36 -11.45
C SER A 125 -6.04 -3.18 -12.29
N GLY A 126 -6.43 -2.09 -11.63
CA GLY A 126 -6.89 -0.86 -12.30
C GLY A 126 -7.31 0.26 -11.34
N SER A 127 -7.79 1.38 -11.88
CA SER A 127 -8.30 2.49 -11.06
C SER A 127 -9.57 2.13 -10.29
N LEU A 128 -10.30 1.09 -10.72
CA LEU A 128 -11.52 0.57 -10.11
C LEU A 128 -11.38 -0.89 -9.66
N ASP A 129 -10.16 -1.31 -9.28
CA ASP A 129 -10.04 -2.67 -8.76
C ASP A 129 -10.81 -2.88 -7.46
N LEU A 130 -11.24 -4.12 -7.30
CA LEU A 130 -12.08 -4.55 -6.20
C LEU A 130 -11.32 -4.62 -4.88
N ASP A 131 -9.98 -4.77 -4.95
CA ASP A 131 -9.06 -4.60 -3.82
C ASP A 131 -9.31 -3.27 -3.10
N LYS A 132 -9.22 -2.13 -3.81
CA LYS A 132 -9.44 -0.80 -3.23
C LYS A 132 -10.80 -0.62 -2.60
N MET A 133 -11.85 -1.12 -3.25
CA MET A 133 -13.22 -1.02 -2.74
C MET A 133 -13.40 -1.83 -1.45
N GLU A 134 -12.74 -3.00 -1.37
CA GLU A 134 -12.80 -3.89 -0.21
C GLU A 134 -12.05 -3.29 0.98
N TYR A 135 -10.76 -2.98 0.81
CA TYR A 135 -9.94 -2.56 1.94
C TYR A 135 -10.39 -1.20 2.47
N LEU A 136 -10.78 -0.23 1.64
CA LEU A 136 -11.18 1.09 2.14
C LEU A 136 -12.39 0.97 3.07
N ARG A 137 -13.40 0.20 2.66
CA ARG A 137 -14.61 -0.04 3.44
C ARG A 137 -14.30 -0.85 4.71
N ARG A 138 -13.50 -1.90 4.60
CA ARG A 138 -13.11 -2.76 5.73
C ARG A 138 -12.29 -1.98 6.74
N ASP A 139 -11.25 -1.30 6.29
CA ASP A 139 -10.36 -0.51 7.11
C ASP A 139 -11.14 0.57 7.86
N ALA A 140 -12.03 1.29 7.19
CA ALA A 140 -12.88 2.30 7.82
C ALA A 140 -13.73 1.70 8.94
N ARG A 141 -14.38 0.57 8.66
CA ARG A 141 -15.24 -0.15 9.60
C ARG A 141 -14.46 -0.63 10.83
N PHE A 142 -13.33 -1.30 10.64
CA PHE A 142 -12.54 -1.86 11.73
C PHE A 142 -11.80 -0.76 12.51
N CYS A 143 -11.38 0.32 11.87
CA CYS A 143 -10.83 1.49 12.56
C CYS A 143 -11.89 2.34 13.27
N GLY A 144 -13.17 2.15 12.96
CA GLY A 144 -14.27 2.95 13.52
C GLY A 144 -14.25 4.41 13.05
N VAL A 145 -13.79 4.67 11.81
CA VAL A 145 -13.70 6.01 11.24
C VAL A 145 -14.80 6.24 10.18
N PRO A 146 -15.50 7.37 10.20
CA PRO A 146 -16.63 7.61 9.28
C PRO A 146 -16.19 8.01 7.87
N TYR A 147 -14.91 8.35 7.69
CA TYR A 147 -14.40 8.96 6.47
C TYR A 147 -14.10 7.98 5.33
N GLY A 148 -14.12 6.68 5.60
CA GLY A 148 -13.85 5.65 4.58
C GLY A 148 -15.10 4.89 4.13
N GLU A 149 -16.29 5.43 4.41
CA GLU A 149 -17.53 4.88 3.86
C GLU A 149 -17.62 5.21 2.36
N VAL A 150 -17.65 4.16 1.55
CA VAL A 150 -17.79 4.23 0.10
C VAL A 150 -19.05 3.48 -0.32
N ASP A 151 -19.81 4.08 -1.24
CA ASP A 151 -20.96 3.42 -1.86
C ASP A 151 -20.49 2.44 -2.95
N VAL A 152 -19.93 1.31 -2.48
CA VAL A 152 -19.45 0.23 -3.33
C VAL A 152 -20.58 -0.33 -4.19
N ASP A 153 -21.79 -0.46 -3.63
CA ASP A 153 -22.95 -0.99 -4.36
C ASP A 153 -23.28 -0.12 -5.58
N ARG A 154 -23.23 1.21 -5.43
CA ARG A 154 -23.43 2.14 -6.54
C ARG A 154 -22.35 2.04 -7.61
N LEU A 155 -21.08 1.85 -7.22
CA LEU A 155 -19.97 1.62 -8.15
C LEU A 155 -20.19 0.34 -8.96
N LEU A 156 -20.50 -0.78 -8.29
CA LEU A 156 -20.76 -2.06 -8.94
C LEU A 156 -21.92 -1.97 -9.94
N LEU A 157 -23.01 -1.27 -9.56
CA LEU A 157 -24.16 -1.05 -10.44
C LEU A 157 -23.84 -0.14 -11.64
N GLY A 158 -22.74 0.59 -11.58
CA GLY A 158 -22.24 1.48 -12.62
C GLY A 158 -21.24 0.84 -13.58
N LEU A 159 -20.72 -0.35 -13.27
CA LEU A 159 -19.76 -1.07 -14.12
C LEU A 159 -20.38 -1.41 -15.49
N VAL A 160 -19.56 -1.33 -16.54
CA VAL A 160 -19.96 -1.63 -17.93
C VAL A 160 -18.72 -1.98 -18.76
N LEU A 161 -18.85 -2.90 -19.72
CA LEU A 161 -17.80 -3.19 -20.70
C LEU A 161 -17.90 -2.20 -21.86
N LEU A 162 -16.79 -1.55 -22.21
CA LEU A 162 -16.76 -0.50 -23.23
C LEU A 162 -15.58 -0.71 -24.18
N PRO A 163 -15.75 -0.45 -25.49
CA PRO A 163 -14.62 -0.37 -26.40
C PRO A 163 -13.84 0.91 -26.12
N ASP A 164 -12.54 0.79 -25.91
CA ASP A 164 -11.65 1.93 -25.81
C ASP A 164 -11.66 2.69 -27.15
N PRO A 165 -11.98 3.99 -27.18
CA PRO A 165 -12.04 4.77 -28.42
C PRO A 165 -10.69 4.91 -29.13
N GLN A 166 -9.57 4.68 -28.44
CA GLN A 166 -8.22 4.77 -29.00
C GLN A 166 -7.73 3.42 -29.53
N THR A 167 -7.97 2.34 -28.78
CA THR A 167 -7.40 1.01 -29.10
C THR A 167 -8.42 0.04 -29.70
N GLY A 168 -9.72 0.32 -29.55
CA GLY A 168 -10.82 -0.58 -29.92
C GLY A 168 -10.98 -1.80 -29.01
N LYS A 169 -10.09 -2.00 -28.03
CA LYS A 169 -10.16 -3.12 -27.09
C LYS A 169 -11.31 -2.93 -26.11
N ILE A 170 -11.99 -4.01 -25.75
CA ILE A 170 -13.02 -3.97 -24.73
C ILE A 170 -12.36 -3.94 -23.36
N GLU A 171 -12.76 -3.00 -22.51
CA GLU A 171 -12.27 -2.85 -21.15
C GLU A 171 -13.43 -2.54 -20.19
N ILE A 172 -13.22 -2.83 -18.92
CA ILE A 172 -14.15 -2.40 -17.87
C ILE A 172 -14.11 -0.88 -17.69
N GLY A 173 -15.27 -0.25 -17.68
CA GLY A 173 -15.47 1.16 -17.42
C GLY A 173 -16.67 1.42 -16.52
N VAL A 174 -17.08 2.68 -16.40
CA VAL A 174 -18.22 3.10 -15.58
C VAL A 174 -19.19 3.99 -16.34
N GLN A 175 -20.47 3.87 -15.99
CA GLN A 175 -21.50 4.79 -16.44
C GLN A 175 -21.37 6.12 -15.73
N GLU A 176 -21.65 7.23 -16.42
CA GLU A 176 -21.59 8.59 -15.87
C GLU A 176 -22.41 8.74 -14.57
N LYS A 177 -23.50 8.00 -14.41
CA LYS A 177 -24.35 8.00 -13.20
C LYS A 177 -23.67 7.46 -11.93
N ALA A 178 -22.52 6.80 -12.07
CA ALA A 178 -21.71 6.25 -10.98
C ALA A 178 -20.44 7.08 -10.72
N VAL A 179 -20.19 8.14 -11.49
CA VAL A 179 -19.04 9.04 -11.28
C VAL A 179 -19.07 9.69 -9.89
N SER A 180 -20.25 9.99 -9.35
CA SER A 180 -20.36 10.51 -7.97
C SER A 180 -19.87 9.52 -6.91
N ALA A 181 -19.98 8.20 -7.18
CA ALA A 181 -19.45 7.19 -6.28
C ALA A 181 -17.93 7.04 -6.46
N LEU A 182 -17.39 7.32 -7.65
CA LEU A 182 -15.95 7.41 -7.90
C LEU A 182 -15.34 8.63 -7.19
N GLU A 183 -16.02 9.77 -7.22
CA GLU A 183 -15.69 10.95 -6.41
C GLU A 183 -15.62 10.59 -4.93
N SER A 184 -16.65 9.94 -4.39
CA SER A 184 -16.69 9.48 -3.00
C SER A 184 -15.53 8.53 -2.66
N LEU A 185 -15.21 7.57 -3.54
CA LEU A 185 -14.06 6.67 -3.39
C LEU A 185 -12.74 7.46 -3.32
N LEU A 186 -12.55 8.47 -4.18
CA LEU A 186 -11.35 9.31 -4.18
C LEU A 186 -11.18 10.07 -2.86
N PHE A 187 -12.26 10.70 -2.37
CA PHE A 187 -12.25 11.41 -1.10
C PHE A 187 -12.03 10.47 0.09
N ALA A 188 -12.71 9.32 0.11
CA ALA A 188 -12.54 8.31 1.14
C ALA A 188 -11.09 7.82 1.19
N LYS A 189 -10.49 7.54 0.04
CA LYS A 189 -9.08 7.16 -0.07
C LYS A 189 -8.17 8.25 0.49
N TYR A 190 -8.34 9.51 0.08
CA TYR A 190 -7.60 10.63 0.66
C TYR A 190 -7.71 10.69 2.19
N GLN A 191 -8.93 10.59 2.73
CA GLN A 191 -9.17 10.68 4.17
C GLN A 191 -8.57 9.48 4.92
N MET A 192 -8.64 8.27 4.36
CA MET A 192 -8.03 7.07 4.94
C MET A 192 -6.51 7.16 4.98
N PHE A 193 -5.88 7.66 3.91
CA PHE A 193 -4.43 7.89 3.91
C PHE A 193 -4.03 8.94 4.94
N ARG A 194 -4.70 10.10 4.94
CA ARG A 194 -4.38 11.19 5.87
C ARG A 194 -4.54 10.78 7.33
N ASN A 195 -5.66 10.14 7.65
CA ASN A 195 -6.07 9.93 9.03
C ASN A 195 -5.66 8.57 9.59
N VAL A 196 -5.58 7.51 8.77
CA VAL A 196 -5.29 6.15 9.24
C VAL A 196 -3.89 5.71 8.82
N TYR A 197 -3.65 5.59 7.50
CA TYR A 197 -2.42 4.96 7.01
C TYR A 197 -1.17 5.80 7.29
N TRP A 198 -1.27 7.12 7.17
CA TRP A 198 -0.18 8.08 7.46
C TRP A 198 -0.38 8.84 8.76
N HIS A 199 -1.21 8.31 9.66
CA HIS A 199 -1.30 8.81 11.01
C HIS A 199 0.07 8.78 11.68
N HIS A 200 0.48 9.90 12.28
CA HIS A 200 1.83 10.08 12.83
C HIS A 200 2.26 8.94 13.78
N ALA A 201 1.37 8.46 14.65
CA ALA A 201 1.70 7.35 15.56
C ALA A 201 1.78 5.98 14.86
N VAL A 202 1.00 5.75 13.79
CA VAL A 202 1.14 4.54 12.96
C VAL A 202 2.48 4.59 12.24
N ARG A 203 2.82 5.73 11.64
CA ARG A 203 4.12 5.95 10.99
C ARG A 203 5.30 5.83 11.94
N ALA A 204 5.18 6.32 13.18
CA ALA A 204 6.21 6.16 14.21
C ALA A 204 6.47 4.68 14.54
N ALA A 205 5.40 3.87 14.68
CA ALA A 205 5.52 2.43 14.89
C ALA A 205 6.15 1.73 13.67
N THR A 206 5.71 2.09 12.46
CA THR A 206 6.27 1.57 11.19
C THR A 206 7.75 1.94 11.02
N ALA A 207 8.17 3.16 11.40
CA ALA A 207 9.56 3.59 11.37
C ALA A 207 10.43 2.80 12.37
N LEU A 208 9.93 2.56 13.59
CA LEU A 208 10.62 1.72 14.56
C LEU A 208 10.72 0.26 14.10
N TYR A 209 9.66 -0.28 13.52
CA TYR A 209 9.67 -1.64 12.98
C TYR A 209 10.67 -1.80 11.84
N ARG A 210 10.67 -0.89 10.86
CA ARG A 210 11.67 -0.84 9.79
C ARG A 210 13.09 -0.83 10.35
N ARG A 211 13.34 0.02 11.35
CA ARG A 211 14.63 0.09 12.04
C ARG A 211 15.01 -1.25 12.68
N ILE A 212 14.07 -1.92 13.36
CA ILE A 212 14.30 -3.24 13.98
C ILE A 212 14.70 -4.27 12.93
N VAL A 213 13.95 -4.37 11.83
CA VAL A 213 14.16 -5.40 10.80
C VAL A 213 15.43 -5.13 10.00
N ASP A 214 15.66 -3.89 9.54
CA ASP A 214 16.89 -3.53 8.83
C ASP A 214 18.13 -3.79 9.68
N GLU A 215 18.10 -3.40 10.96
CA GLU A 215 19.20 -3.64 11.86
C GLU A 215 19.41 -5.14 12.13
N ALA A 216 18.33 -5.90 12.33
CA ALA A 216 18.39 -7.35 12.54
C ALA A 216 19.00 -8.08 11.34
N VAL A 217 18.64 -7.69 10.11
CA VAL A 217 19.25 -8.23 8.88
C VAL A 217 20.72 -7.82 8.79
N ARG A 218 21.03 -6.55 9.04
CA ARG A 218 22.40 -6.00 8.96
C ARG A 218 23.38 -6.70 9.91
N VAL A 219 22.94 -7.02 11.13
CA VAL A 219 23.78 -7.70 12.13
C VAL A 219 23.70 -9.23 12.06
N GLY A 220 22.95 -9.78 11.09
CA GLY A 220 22.85 -11.22 10.87
C GLY A 220 21.98 -11.98 11.87
N LEU A 221 21.05 -11.30 12.56
CA LEU A 221 20.06 -11.97 13.41
C LEU A 221 19.03 -12.76 12.59
N ILE A 222 18.65 -12.24 11.43
CA ILE A 222 17.66 -12.82 10.51
C ILE A 222 18.20 -12.67 9.10
N SER A 223 18.13 -13.71 8.27
CA SER A 223 18.44 -13.60 6.85
C SER A 223 17.27 -13.00 6.06
N SER A 224 17.53 -12.52 4.84
CA SER A 224 16.48 -12.00 3.95
C SER A 224 15.39 -13.04 3.67
N ASP A 225 15.77 -14.29 3.44
CA ASP A 225 14.84 -15.38 3.16
C ASP A 225 13.98 -15.74 4.38
N GLU A 226 14.52 -15.56 5.60
CA GLU A 226 13.78 -15.80 6.85
C GLU A 226 12.68 -14.76 7.11
N LEU A 227 12.60 -13.67 6.34
CA LEU A 227 11.50 -12.70 6.42
C LEU A 227 10.21 -13.22 5.79
N VAL A 228 10.30 -14.21 4.91
CA VAL A 228 9.15 -14.81 4.21
C VAL A 228 8.69 -16.05 4.97
N GLY A 229 7.40 -16.11 5.30
CA GLY A 229 6.78 -17.26 5.96
C GLY A 229 6.31 -16.98 7.40
N PRO A 230 7.12 -16.36 8.28
CA PRO A 230 6.66 -16.04 9.63
C PRO A 230 5.45 -15.11 9.64
N THR A 231 4.61 -15.27 10.66
CA THR A 231 3.58 -14.27 10.99
C THR A 231 4.21 -13.01 11.60
N ASP A 232 3.42 -11.93 11.67
CA ASP A 232 3.81 -10.64 12.26
C ASP A 232 4.47 -10.79 13.66
N GLU A 233 3.86 -11.56 14.57
CA GLU A 233 4.40 -11.76 15.92
C GLU A 233 5.55 -12.77 15.97
N GLU A 234 5.54 -13.76 15.10
CA GLU A 234 6.60 -14.77 15.03
C GLU A 234 7.92 -14.15 14.59
N LEU A 235 7.91 -13.25 13.59
CA LEU A 235 9.11 -12.53 13.15
C LEU A 235 9.70 -11.68 14.29
N LEU A 236 8.85 -10.92 14.99
CA LEU A 236 9.28 -10.11 16.14
C LEU A 236 9.81 -10.96 17.29
N TYR A 237 9.18 -12.11 17.56
CA TYR A 237 9.65 -13.06 18.56
C TYR A 237 11.04 -13.60 18.22
N ARG A 238 11.25 -14.09 16.98
CA ARG A 238 12.54 -14.62 16.53
C ARG A 238 13.66 -13.60 16.62
N ILE A 239 13.42 -12.35 16.19
CA ILE A 239 14.38 -11.24 16.33
C ILE A 239 14.73 -11.02 17.80
N GLN A 240 13.73 -10.95 18.68
CA GLN A 240 13.94 -10.71 20.11
C GLN A 240 14.71 -11.85 20.79
N GLU A 241 14.38 -13.10 20.48
CA GLU A 241 15.03 -14.28 21.06
C GLU A 241 16.51 -14.32 20.68
N ARG A 242 16.84 -14.23 19.38
CA ARG A 242 18.22 -14.24 18.89
C ARG A 242 19.03 -13.05 19.41
N ALA A 243 18.41 -11.87 19.53
CA ALA A 243 19.06 -10.69 20.09
C ALA A 243 19.43 -10.86 21.58
N ARG A 244 18.67 -11.65 22.34
CA ARG A 244 18.98 -11.94 23.76
C ARG A 244 20.20 -12.86 23.92
N GLU A 245 20.42 -13.75 22.97
CA GLU A 245 21.56 -14.69 22.97
C GLU A 245 22.86 -14.03 22.48
N ALA A 246 22.77 -12.89 21.81
CA ALA A 246 23.91 -12.15 21.31
C ALA A 246 24.74 -11.52 22.46
N LYS A 247 26.07 -11.57 22.32
CA LYS A 247 27.01 -10.97 23.29
C LYS A 247 27.20 -9.46 23.09
N ASP A 248 26.84 -8.94 21.93
CA ASP A 248 27.01 -7.53 21.58
C ASP A 248 25.90 -6.67 22.21
N PRO A 249 26.23 -5.67 23.06
CA PRO A 249 25.25 -4.77 23.67
C PRO A 249 24.38 -4.02 22.66
N HIS A 250 24.90 -3.72 21.46
CA HIS A 250 24.14 -3.06 20.40
C HIS A 250 23.07 -3.99 19.82
N ILE A 251 23.38 -5.28 19.64
CA ILE A 251 22.42 -6.29 19.17
C ILE A 251 21.36 -6.53 20.25
N HIS A 252 21.77 -6.60 21.52
CA HIS A 252 20.87 -6.80 22.65
C HIS A 252 19.79 -5.70 22.74
N ARG A 253 20.16 -4.45 22.42
CA ARG A 253 19.25 -3.30 22.38
C ARG A 253 18.09 -3.49 21.41
N ILE A 254 18.28 -4.19 20.29
CA ILE A 254 17.22 -4.46 19.30
C ILE A 254 16.08 -5.24 19.98
N GLY A 255 16.40 -6.33 20.69
CA GLY A 255 15.42 -7.18 21.35
C GLY A 255 14.86 -6.61 22.65
N GLU A 256 15.72 -6.06 23.52
CA GLU A 256 15.31 -5.62 24.86
C GLU A 256 14.70 -4.23 24.90
N ARG A 257 15.14 -3.31 24.03
CA ARG A 257 14.62 -1.94 23.96
C ARG A 257 13.64 -1.81 22.82
N TRP A 258 14.08 -1.96 21.56
CA TRP A 258 13.26 -1.56 20.41
C TRP A 258 12.04 -2.46 20.19
N VAL A 259 12.21 -3.79 20.17
CA VAL A 259 11.07 -4.73 20.06
C VAL A 259 10.14 -4.59 21.27
N ALA A 260 10.70 -4.45 22.48
CA ALA A 260 9.90 -4.26 23.68
C ALA A 260 9.13 -2.92 23.65
N ASP A 261 9.73 -1.85 23.15
CA ASP A 261 9.11 -0.54 23.01
C ASP A 261 7.96 -0.58 22.01
N LEU A 262 8.15 -1.25 20.87
CA LEU A 262 7.09 -1.47 19.89
C LEU A 262 5.91 -2.24 20.50
N ARG A 263 6.18 -3.40 21.15
CA ARG A 263 5.15 -4.24 21.79
C ARG A 263 4.41 -3.53 22.92
N ASN A 264 5.11 -2.75 23.73
CA ASN A 264 4.52 -2.01 24.85
C ASN A 264 4.03 -0.61 24.45
N ARG A 265 3.95 -0.32 23.14
CA ARG A 265 3.45 0.96 22.61
C ARG A 265 4.23 2.19 23.13
N ARG A 266 5.51 2.03 23.43
CA ARG A 266 6.46 3.13 23.71
C ARG A 266 7.03 3.64 22.39
N LEU A 267 6.17 4.27 21.60
CA LEU A 267 6.49 4.68 20.23
C LEU A 267 7.43 5.90 20.19
N PRO A 268 8.25 6.01 19.12
CA PRO A 268 9.06 7.19 18.86
C PRO A 268 8.23 8.47 18.93
N LYS A 269 8.82 9.54 19.48
CA LYS A 269 8.21 10.86 19.60
C LYS A 269 8.51 11.71 18.39
N ARG A 270 7.53 12.47 17.94
CA ARG A 270 7.67 13.39 16.82
C ARG A 270 8.47 14.60 17.28
N ALA A 271 9.67 14.76 16.74
CA ALA A 271 10.58 15.87 17.02
C ALA A 271 10.43 17.02 16.01
N CYS A 272 10.01 16.72 14.78
CA CYS A 272 9.69 17.69 13.73
C CYS A 272 8.57 17.15 12.81
N GLU A 273 7.79 18.07 12.23
CA GLU A 273 6.75 17.80 11.24
C GLU A 273 6.70 18.94 10.22
N VAL A 274 6.75 18.61 8.92
CA VAL A 274 6.63 19.58 7.82
C VAL A 274 5.74 18.98 6.75
N THR A 275 4.71 19.71 6.32
CA THR A 275 3.84 19.23 5.25
C THR A 275 4.49 19.42 3.89
N ALA A 276 4.24 18.52 2.94
CA ALA A 276 4.76 18.68 1.58
C ALA A 276 4.15 19.87 0.82
N ALA A 277 3.07 20.47 1.36
CA ALA A 277 2.53 21.73 0.85
C ALA A 277 3.39 22.94 1.24
N GLU A 278 4.13 22.86 2.36
CA GLU A 278 5.06 23.90 2.83
C GLU A 278 6.45 23.79 2.21
N LEU A 279 6.75 22.65 1.57
CA LEU A 279 8.02 22.40 0.91
C LEU A 279 8.01 22.92 -0.54
N GLU A 280 9.11 23.53 -0.94
CA GLU A 280 9.38 23.88 -2.34
C GLU A 280 9.67 22.62 -3.17
N GLU A 281 9.35 22.67 -4.46
CA GLU A 281 9.61 21.55 -5.37
C GLU A 281 11.12 21.32 -5.51
N GLY A 282 11.58 20.08 -5.27
CA GLY A 282 13.00 19.75 -5.24
C GLY A 282 13.74 20.16 -3.95
N GLU A 283 13.02 20.61 -2.90
CA GLU A 283 13.62 20.99 -1.62
C GLU A 283 14.25 19.81 -0.87
N LEU A 284 13.70 18.61 -1.06
CA LEU A 284 14.15 17.38 -0.42
C LEU A 284 15.07 16.58 -1.35
N PRO A 285 16.22 16.07 -0.84
CA PRO A 285 17.07 15.15 -1.60
C PRO A 285 16.31 13.91 -2.09
N SER A 286 16.76 13.36 -3.22
CA SER A 286 16.18 12.16 -3.85
C SER A 286 16.22 10.91 -2.97
N TRP A 287 17.09 10.90 -1.95
CA TRP A 287 17.21 9.78 -1.02
C TRP A 287 16.15 9.78 0.09
N ILE A 288 15.43 10.89 0.36
CA ILE A 288 14.45 10.92 1.47
C ILE A 288 13.29 9.91 1.28
N PRO A 289 12.64 9.84 0.09
CA PRO A 289 11.51 8.94 -0.10
C PRO A 289 11.81 7.46 0.14
N HIS A 290 13.10 7.09 0.10
CA HIS A 290 13.58 5.73 0.15
C HIS A 290 14.40 5.49 1.42
N ASP A 291 14.34 4.30 2.02
CA ASP A 291 15.24 3.97 3.12
C ASP A 291 16.60 3.53 2.53
N SER A 292 17.50 4.50 2.39
CA SER A 292 18.81 4.34 1.75
C SER A 292 19.95 4.43 2.76
N PRO A 293 21.16 3.92 2.44
CA PRO A 293 22.34 4.12 3.28
C PRO A 293 22.62 5.60 3.58
N ALA A 294 22.30 6.50 2.64
CA ALA A 294 22.42 7.95 2.82
C ALA A 294 21.45 8.48 3.89
N ARG A 295 20.19 8.02 3.87
CA ARG A 295 19.21 8.35 4.92
C ARG A 295 19.69 7.87 6.28
N ARG A 296 20.21 6.64 6.36
CA ARG A 296 20.71 6.10 7.62
C ARG A 296 21.89 6.92 8.17
N ALA A 297 22.82 7.32 7.31
CA ALA A 297 23.93 8.17 7.71
C ALA A 297 23.45 9.55 8.21
N ALA A 298 22.45 10.14 7.54
CA ALA A 298 21.83 11.39 7.99
C ALA A 298 21.12 11.25 9.34
N GLU A 299 20.38 10.16 9.55
CA GLU A 299 19.71 9.87 10.82
C GLU A 299 20.72 9.67 11.97
N ASP A 300 21.81 8.94 11.73
CA ASP A 300 22.84 8.69 12.75
C ASP A 300 23.63 9.98 13.08
N SER A 301 23.92 10.81 12.07
CA SER A 301 24.53 12.14 12.28
C SER A 301 23.60 13.10 13.04
N MET A 302 22.30 13.08 12.73
CA MET A 302 21.30 13.86 13.46
C MET A 302 21.15 13.37 14.91
N ALA A 303 21.23 12.05 15.13
CA ALA A 303 21.20 11.48 16.47
C ALA A 303 22.37 12.01 17.31
N GLU A 304 23.57 12.09 16.75
CA GLU A 304 24.75 12.64 17.41
C GLU A 304 24.55 14.13 17.80
N GLU A 305 24.07 14.98 16.88
CA GLU A 305 23.77 16.39 17.17
C GLU A 305 22.73 16.58 18.29
N LEU A 306 21.81 15.62 18.44
CA LEU A 306 20.74 15.64 19.45
C LEU A 306 21.11 14.92 20.77
N GLY A 307 22.35 14.43 20.89
CA GLY A 307 22.80 13.65 22.04
C GLY A 307 22.05 12.32 22.20
N LEU A 308 21.69 11.69 21.09
CA LEU A 308 21.03 10.39 21.00
C LEU A 308 22.00 9.35 20.43
N ARG A 309 21.68 8.06 20.60
CA ARG A 309 22.52 6.98 20.04
C ARG A 309 22.19 6.74 18.56
N PRO A 310 23.11 6.17 17.78
CA PRO A 310 22.81 5.69 16.43
C PRO A 310 21.57 4.79 16.40
N GLY A 311 20.73 4.99 15.39
CA GLY A 311 19.45 4.32 15.18
C GLY A 311 18.26 4.87 15.98
N GLU A 312 18.45 5.90 16.83
CA GLU A 312 17.38 6.46 17.67
C GLU A 312 16.66 7.68 17.07
N VAL A 313 17.10 8.11 15.89
CA VAL A 313 16.41 9.05 15.01
C VAL A 313 15.90 8.29 13.79
N MET A 314 14.68 8.62 13.35
CA MET A 314 14.10 8.13 12.11
C MET A 314 13.46 9.30 11.37
N ILE A 315 13.97 9.60 10.19
CA ILE A 315 13.30 10.46 9.22
C ILE A 315 12.17 9.61 8.62
N ASP A 316 11.02 10.19 8.33
CA ASP A 316 9.89 9.51 7.69
C ASP A 316 9.23 10.44 6.69
N TYR A 317 9.15 10.02 5.43
CA TYR A 317 8.42 10.76 4.40
C TYR A 317 7.71 9.78 3.48
N PRO A 318 6.45 9.43 3.81
CA PRO A 318 5.74 8.41 3.04
C PRO A 318 5.54 8.85 1.60
N THR A 319 5.72 7.91 0.69
CA THR A 319 5.38 8.06 -0.73
C THR A 319 4.52 6.90 -1.19
N LYS A 320 3.54 7.18 -2.06
CA LYS A 320 2.79 6.15 -2.76
C LYS A 320 2.51 6.65 -4.17
N VAL A 321 3.33 6.20 -5.11
CA VAL A 321 3.19 6.57 -6.53
C VAL A 321 1.80 6.12 -7.00
N ARG A 322 1.10 6.98 -7.75
CA ARG A 322 -0.24 6.71 -8.28
C ARG A 322 -1.31 6.41 -7.22
N MET A 323 -1.19 7.03 -6.04
CA MET A 323 -2.15 6.83 -4.95
C MET A 323 -3.58 7.18 -5.35
N LEU A 324 -3.80 8.16 -6.22
CA LEU A 324 -5.13 8.68 -6.54
C LEU A 324 -5.38 8.73 -8.06
N ASP A 325 -4.61 7.96 -8.83
CA ASP A 325 -4.68 7.99 -10.29
C ASP A 325 -5.96 7.35 -10.81
N LEU A 326 -6.59 8.06 -11.73
CA LEU A 326 -7.79 7.64 -12.43
C LEU A 326 -7.45 7.54 -13.90
N ASP A 327 -7.44 6.31 -14.40
CA ASP A 327 -7.37 5.97 -15.82
C ASP A 327 -8.39 4.87 -16.13
N LEU A 328 -9.55 5.28 -16.67
CA LEU A 328 -10.67 4.38 -16.95
C LEU A 328 -11.62 4.93 -18.01
N LEU A 329 -12.40 4.05 -18.62
CA LEU A 329 -13.45 4.43 -19.56
C LEU A 329 -14.72 4.88 -18.82
N VAL A 330 -15.34 5.95 -19.33
CA VAL A 330 -16.61 6.50 -18.85
C VAL A 330 -17.61 6.53 -19.99
N LEU A 331 -18.76 5.87 -19.80
CA LEU A 331 -19.91 5.97 -20.69
C LEU A 331 -20.77 7.17 -20.30
N ARG A 332 -20.75 8.20 -21.15
CA ARG A 332 -21.53 9.43 -20.98
C ARG A 332 -23.02 9.18 -21.24
N ARG A 333 -23.88 10.04 -20.70
CA ARG A 333 -25.33 10.03 -20.98
C ARG A 333 -25.65 10.26 -22.46
N SER A 334 -24.76 10.91 -23.21
CA SER A 334 -24.86 11.07 -24.66
C SER A 334 -24.61 9.78 -25.45
N GLY A 335 -24.15 8.71 -24.79
CA GLY A 335 -23.68 7.47 -25.42
C GLY A 335 -22.22 7.51 -25.85
N ALA A 336 -21.53 8.65 -25.70
CA ALA A 336 -20.10 8.74 -25.97
C ALA A 336 -19.30 7.94 -24.93
N VAL A 337 -18.23 7.28 -25.38
CA VAL A 337 -17.23 6.64 -24.52
C VAL A 337 -15.99 7.53 -24.50
N GLU A 338 -15.57 7.94 -23.31
CA GLU A 338 -14.41 8.81 -23.11
C GLU A 338 -13.49 8.22 -22.03
N ARG A 339 -12.16 8.34 -22.19
CA ARG A 339 -11.20 7.91 -21.17
C ARG A 339 -10.95 9.04 -20.19
N LEU A 340 -11.28 8.82 -18.92
CA LEU A 340 -10.89 9.68 -17.81
C LEU A 340 -9.43 9.37 -17.49
N GLY A 341 -8.51 10.20 -18.00
CA GLY A 341 -7.07 10.17 -17.69
C GLY A 341 -6.61 11.55 -17.17
N GLU A 342 -5.31 11.86 -17.28
CA GLU A 342 -4.72 13.10 -16.73
C GLU A 342 -5.40 14.41 -17.15
N GLY A 343 -5.97 14.46 -18.36
CA GLY A 343 -6.68 15.64 -18.88
C GLY A 343 -8.07 15.87 -18.30
N GLY A 344 -8.56 14.98 -17.43
CA GLY A 344 -9.92 15.01 -16.91
C GLY A 344 -10.97 14.74 -17.99
N LEU A 345 -12.24 14.99 -17.66
CA LEU A 345 -13.36 14.93 -18.61
C LEU A 345 -14.18 16.22 -18.52
N ARG A 346 -14.46 16.82 -19.69
CA ARG A 346 -15.23 18.06 -19.75
C ARG A 346 -16.65 17.86 -19.19
N GLY A 347 -17.06 18.74 -18.28
CA GLY A 347 -18.39 18.69 -17.66
C GLY A 347 -18.47 17.78 -16.43
N LEU A 348 -17.36 17.16 -16.03
CA LEU A 348 -17.19 16.50 -14.73
C LEU A 348 -16.16 17.28 -13.89
N ILE A 349 -16.07 16.97 -12.60
CA ILE A 349 -14.99 17.46 -11.74
C ILE A 349 -13.67 16.93 -12.31
N ASP A 350 -12.65 17.80 -12.34
CA ASP A 350 -11.29 17.42 -12.72
C ASP A 350 -10.66 16.58 -11.58
N LEU A 351 -11.09 15.31 -11.52
CA LEU A 351 -10.64 14.35 -10.53
C LEU A 351 -9.13 14.11 -10.55
N PRO A 352 -8.44 14.01 -11.71
CA PRO A 352 -6.98 13.89 -11.75
C PRO A 352 -6.27 15.08 -11.11
N LYS A 353 -6.69 16.31 -11.41
CA LYS A 353 -6.09 17.49 -10.79
C LYS A 353 -6.37 17.56 -9.29
N LEU A 354 -7.59 17.24 -8.88
CA LEU A 354 -7.96 17.16 -7.46
C LEU A 354 -7.13 16.08 -6.74
N ALA A 355 -6.98 14.90 -7.36
CA ALA A 355 -6.17 13.80 -6.87
C ALA A 355 -4.72 14.22 -6.60
N ALA A 356 -4.11 14.98 -7.51
CA ALA A 356 -2.75 15.50 -7.35
C ALA A 356 -2.61 16.42 -6.13
N GLU A 357 -3.54 17.37 -5.95
CA GLU A 357 -3.53 18.29 -4.80
C GLU A 357 -3.82 17.58 -3.47
N LEU A 358 -4.78 16.64 -3.47
CA LEU A 358 -5.05 15.79 -2.33
C LEU A 358 -3.79 14.98 -1.95
N TYR A 359 -3.11 14.37 -2.92
CA TYR A 359 -1.86 13.66 -2.68
C TYR A 359 -0.78 14.57 -2.08
N ARG A 360 -0.55 15.75 -2.67
CA ARG A 360 0.43 16.73 -2.17
C ARG A 360 0.18 17.08 -0.70
N THR A 361 -1.07 17.37 -0.34
CA THR A 361 -1.41 17.79 1.03
C THR A 361 -1.39 16.65 2.06
N THR A 362 -1.48 15.38 1.63
CA THR A 362 -1.37 14.24 2.55
C THR A 362 0.05 13.93 2.99
N ARG A 363 1.06 14.27 2.18
CA ARG A 363 2.45 13.93 2.46
C ARG A 363 3.01 14.85 3.53
N VAL A 364 3.66 14.26 4.51
CA VAL A 364 4.23 14.98 5.66
C VAL A 364 5.57 14.37 6.00
N LEU A 365 6.62 15.18 5.93
CA LEU A 365 7.95 14.85 6.44
C LEU A 365 7.90 14.88 7.96
N ARG A 366 8.38 13.83 8.60
CA ARG A 366 8.46 13.72 10.04
C ARG A 366 9.85 13.28 10.46
N ILE A 367 10.30 13.81 11.58
CA ILE A 367 11.48 13.29 12.28
C ILE A 367 10.99 12.73 13.60
N PHE A 368 11.27 11.46 13.82
CA PHE A 368 10.96 10.75 15.04
C PHE A 368 12.22 10.48 15.84
N THR A 369 12.10 10.55 17.16
CA THR A 369 13.19 10.27 18.10
C THR A 369 12.70 9.34 19.21
N LEU A 370 13.51 8.37 19.65
CA LEU A 370 13.11 7.46 20.75
C LEU A 370 12.93 8.18 22.09
N GLU A 371 13.70 9.24 22.32
CA GLU A 371 13.53 10.14 23.45
C GLU A 371 12.95 11.46 22.97
N LYS A 372 12.18 12.13 23.84
CA LYS A 372 11.58 13.42 23.46
C LYS A 372 12.70 14.44 23.12
N ARG A 373 12.64 14.96 21.90
CA ARG A 373 13.43 16.09 21.39
C ARG A 373 12.49 16.98 20.58
N GLU A 374 12.88 18.23 20.39
CA GLU A 374 12.18 19.19 19.54
C GLU A 374 13.21 19.78 18.58
N ILE A 375 12.90 19.80 17.29
CA ILE A 375 13.78 20.29 16.22
C ILE A 375 13.00 21.33 15.45
N ASP A 376 13.60 22.51 15.26
CA ASP A 376 13.02 23.54 14.41
C ASP A 376 12.87 23.04 12.95
N PRO A 377 11.70 23.22 12.30
CA PRO A 377 11.48 22.80 10.93
C PRO A 377 12.50 23.30 9.92
N ALA A 378 12.92 24.57 9.99
CA ALA A 378 13.88 25.14 9.05
C ALA A 378 15.27 24.55 9.28
N ALA A 379 15.66 24.34 10.55
CA ALA A 379 16.90 23.65 10.90
C ALA A 379 16.91 22.19 10.41
N ALA A 380 15.79 21.47 10.55
CA ALA A 380 15.64 20.10 10.06
C ALA A 380 15.81 20.01 8.53
N ILE A 381 15.12 20.88 7.78
CA ILE A 381 15.23 20.92 6.31
C ILE A 381 16.66 21.29 5.89
N SER A 382 17.27 22.28 6.54
CA SER A 382 18.66 22.68 6.28
C SER A 382 19.64 21.54 6.54
N PHE A 383 19.47 20.82 7.66
CA PHE A 383 20.27 19.63 7.97
C PHE A 383 20.16 18.59 6.85
N ILE A 384 18.94 18.23 6.48
CA ILE A 384 18.70 17.19 5.48
C ILE A 384 19.29 17.57 4.11
N ARG A 385 19.18 18.85 3.71
CA ARG A 385 19.79 19.36 2.47
C ARG A 385 21.31 19.19 2.46
N ARG A 386 22.00 19.49 3.55
CA ARG A 386 23.47 19.39 3.65
C ARG A 386 23.98 17.95 3.52
N HIS A 387 23.19 16.97 3.96
CA HIS A 387 23.54 15.55 3.84
C HIS A 387 23.09 14.93 2.51
N GLY A 388 22.49 15.72 1.60
CA GLY A 388 22.11 15.31 0.24
C GLY A 388 23.07 15.74 -0.87
N THR A 389 24.18 16.41 -0.53
CA THR A 389 25.30 16.74 -1.41
C THR A 389 26.50 15.88 -1.07
#